data_AF-A0A0P0NFE6-F1
#
_entry.id   AF-A0A0P0NFE6-F1
#
_cell.length_a   1.000
_cell.length_b   1.000
_cell.length_c   1.000
_cell.angle_alpha   90.00
_cell.angle_beta   90.00
_cell.angle_gamma   90.00
#
_symmetry.space_group_name_H-M   'P 1'
#
loop_
_entity.id
_entity.type
_entity.pdbx_description
1 polymer ?
#
loop_
_entity_poly.entity_id
_entity_poly.type
_entity_poly.pdbx_seq_one_letter_code
_entity_poly.pdbx_strand_id
1 'polypeptide(L)'
;MLDSELKPIVAARVENKLKNLRFYTDINGDYNIETSIGDTLKFLSIGLSPESRVIMDLSRDCNIILIDKEVNCLGAIWDERDYKKAYRQVNRKYNRLNIEANKKKLW
;
A
#
# COMPACT_ATOMS: atom_id res chain seq x y z
N MET A 1 0.69 -5.47 -7.09
CA MET A 1 0.36 -5.01 -5.72
C MET A 1 0.41 -6.19 -4.76
N LEU A 2 1.10 -6.06 -3.62
CA LEU A 2 1.28 -7.16 -2.67
C LEU A 2 0.76 -6.86 -1.26
N ASP A 3 0.53 -7.90 -0.47
CA ASP A 3 0.16 -7.83 0.95
C ASP A 3 1.36 -7.96 1.90
N SER A 4 1.07 -8.12 3.20
CA SER A 4 2.09 -8.29 4.24
C SER A 4 2.81 -9.64 4.22
N GLU A 5 2.31 -10.62 3.47
CA GLU A 5 2.95 -11.90 3.18
C GLU A 5 3.69 -11.90 1.83
N LEU A 6 3.75 -10.75 1.16
CA LEU A 6 4.30 -10.57 -0.19
C LEU A 6 3.55 -11.39 -1.25
N LYS A 7 2.25 -11.60 -1.05
CA LYS A 7 1.36 -12.24 -2.04
C LYS A 7 0.57 -11.19 -2.81
N PRO A 8 0.22 -11.45 -4.07
CA PRO A 8 -0.72 -10.65 -4.85
C PRO A 8 -2.02 -10.34 -4.10
N ILE A 9 -2.45 -9.08 -4.13
CA ILE A 9 -3.78 -8.70 -3.66
C ILE A 9 -4.72 -8.66 -4.87
N VAL A 10 -5.67 -9.59 -4.89
CA VAL A 10 -6.71 -9.65 -5.93
C VAL A 10 -7.83 -8.67 -5.61
N ALA A 11 -8.36 -8.00 -6.64
CA ALA A 11 -9.48 -7.07 -6.54
C ALA A 11 -9.26 -5.89 -5.55
N ALA A 12 -8.01 -5.49 -5.34
CA ALA A 12 -7.70 -4.22 -4.71
C ALA A 12 -8.10 -3.07 -5.62
N ARG A 13 -8.67 -2.02 -5.05
CA ARG A 13 -9.17 -0.87 -5.80
C ARG A 13 -8.10 0.19 -5.95
N VAL A 14 -7.87 0.61 -7.20
CA VAL A 14 -6.98 1.73 -7.57
C VAL A 14 -7.83 2.86 -8.13
N GLU A 15 -7.72 4.04 -7.54
CA GLU A 15 -8.50 5.21 -7.93
C GLU A 15 -7.58 6.37 -8.33
N ASN A 16 -7.83 6.95 -9.51
CA ASN A 16 -7.31 8.26 -9.85
C ASN A 16 -8.43 9.28 -9.68
N LYS A 17 -8.39 10.04 -8.58
CA LYS A 17 -9.50 10.95 -8.22
C LYS A 17 -9.67 12.11 -9.19
N LEU A 18 -8.57 12.65 -9.73
CA LEU A 18 -8.63 13.80 -10.63
C LEU A 18 -9.30 13.44 -11.96
N LYS A 19 -9.07 12.21 -12.43
CA LYS A 19 -9.65 11.70 -13.67
C LYS A 19 -10.95 10.92 -13.49
N ASN A 20 -11.43 10.78 -12.25
CA ASN A 20 -12.60 9.96 -11.89
C ASN A 20 -12.53 8.52 -12.43
N LEU A 21 -11.33 7.92 -12.39
CA LEU A 21 -11.09 6.54 -12.84
C LEU A 21 -10.99 5.60 -11.65
N ARG A 22 -11.51 4.38 -11.82
CA ARG A 22 -11.45 3.30 -10.84
C ARG A 22 -11.17 1.97 -11.54
N PHE A 23 -10.16 1.28 -11.04
CA PHE A 23 -9.74 -0.04 -11.51
C PHE A 23 -9.58 -1.00 -10.34
N TYR A 24 -9.57 -2.30 -10.66
CA TYR A 24 -9.33 -3.37 -9.72
C TYR A 24 -8.12 -4.18 -10.17
N THR A 25 -7.30 -4.62 -9.22
CA THR A 25 -6.18 -5.50 -9.52
C THR A 25 -6.65 -6.89 -9.97
N ASP A 26 -5.86 -7.51 -10.84
CA ASP A 26 -6.11 -8.87 -11.31
C ASP A 26 -5.63 -9.95 -10.32
N ILE A 27 -5.57 -11.21 -10.78
CA ILE A 27 -5.12 -12.35 -9.96
C ILE A 27 -3.64 -12.29 -9.56
N ASN A 28 -2.83 -11.52 -10.31
CA ASN A 28 -1.41 -11.31 -10.04
C ASN A 28 -1.19 -10.02 -9.22
N GLY A 29 -2.27 -9.29 -8.91
CA GLY A 29 -2.21 -8.03 -8.21
C GLY A 29 -1.82 -6.87 -9.12
N ASP A 30 -1.82 -7.08 -10.43
CA ASP A 30 -1.44 -6.09 -11.43
C ASP A 30 -2.62 -5.19 -11.77
N TYR A 31 -2.33 -3.97 -12.20
CA TYR A 31 -3.34 -3.00 -12.61
C TYR A 31 -2.79 -2.08 -13.70
N ASN A 32 -3.68 -1.54 -14.52
CA ASN A 32 -3.36 -0.49 -15.47
C ASN A 32 -4.43 0.59 -15.37
N ILE A 33 -4.02 1.83 -15.15
CA ILE A 33 -4.89 2.98 -15.00
C ILE A 33 -4.25 4.17 -15.71
N GLU A 34 -5.05 4.97 -16.41
CA GLU A 34 -4.54 6.17 -17.06
C GLU A 34 -4.16 7.23 -16.02
N THR A 35 -2.94 7.76 -16.12
CA THR A 35 -2.41 8.77 -15.19
C THR A 35 -1.60 9.85 -15.91
N SER A 36 -1.36 10.94 -15.22
CA SER A 36 -0.44 12.00 -15.63
C SER A 36 0.44 12.40 -14.44
N ILE A 37 1.61 13.01 -14.70
CA ILE A 37 2.47 13.52 -13.63
C ILE A 37 1.68 14.55 -12.81
N GLY A 38 1.72 14.42 -11.48
CA GLY A 38 0.93 15.21 -10.54
C GLY A 38 -0.38 14.56 -10.10
N ASP A 39 -0.87 13.53 -10.79
CA ASP A 39 -2.04 12.77 -10.35
C ASP A 39 -1.75 12.07 -9.02
N THR A 40 -2.79 11.93 -8.19
CA THR A 40 -2.72 11.12 -6.96
C THR A 40 -3.53 9.85 -7.13
N LEU A 41 -2.85 8.71 -7.12
CA LEU A 41 -3.47 7.40 -7.04
C LEU A 41 -3.77 7.04 -5.60
N LYS A 42 -4.97 6.52 -5.35
CA LYS A 42 -5.38 5.95 -4.06
C LYS A 42 -5.58 4.45 -4.21
N PHE A 43 -5.00 3.69 -3.29
CA PHE A 43 -4.99 2.24 -3.24
C PHE A 43 -5.75 1.75 -2.01
N LEU A 44 -6.68 0.82 -2.21
CA LEU A 44 -7.59 0.34 -1.18
C LEU A 44 -7.77 -1.17 -1.29
N SER A 45 -7.81 -1.85 -0.16
CA SER A 45 -8.23 -3.25 -0.07
C SER A 45 -8.93 -3.49 1.27
N ILE A 46 -9.77 -4.52 1.34
CA ILE A 46 -10.54 -4.84 2.55
C ILE A 46 -9.58 -5.21 3.68
N GLY A 47 -9.77 -4.59 4.85
CA GLY A 47 -8.98 -4.87 6.05
C GLY A 47 -7.55 -4.34 6.04
N LEU A 48 -7.16 -3.53 5.04
CA LEU A 48 -5.83 -2.91 4.96
C LEU A 48 -5.94 -1.39 4.99
N SER A 49 -4.91 -0.72 5.50
CA SER A 49 -4.87 0.73 5.51
C SER A 49 -4.69 1.27 4.08
N PRO A 50 -5.49 2.27 3.66
CA PRO A 50 -5.34 2.84 2.33
C PRO A 50 -4.01 3.58 2.17
N GLU A 51 -3.48 3.56 0.97
CA GLU A 51 -2.32 4.38 0.60
C GLU A 51 -2.64 5.33 -0.54
N SER A 52 -1.88 6.43 -0.60
CA SER A 52 -1.93 7.38 -1.71
C SER A 52 -0.53 7.63 -2.23
N ARG A 53 -0.36 7.69 -3.56
CA ARG A 53 0.91 8.04 -4.21
C ARG A 53 0.68 9.12 -5.25
N VAL A 54 1.51 10.15 -5.21
CA VAL A 54 1.59 11.15 -6.28
C VAL A 54 2.47 10.59 -7.38
N ILE A 55 2.00 10.66 -8.62
CA ILE A 55 2.76 10.24 -9.80
C ILE A 55 3.80 11.31 -10.11
N MET A 56 5.07 10.95 -9.94
CA MET A 56 6.20 11.84 -10.19
C MET A 56 6.96 11.48 -11.48
N ASP A 57 6.81 10.24 -11.95
CA ASP A 57 7.53 9.66 -13.08
C ASP A 57 6.64 8.60 -13.73
N LEU A 58 6.46 8.67 -15.05
CA LEU A 58 5.65 7.72 -15.83
C LEU A 58 6.51 6.59 -16.44
N SER A 59 7.83 6.67 -16.33
CA SER A 59 8.75 5.64 -16.85
C SER A 59 8.92 4.44 -15.92
N ARG A 60 8.27 4.45 -14.75
CA ARG A 60 8.41 3.43 -13.71
C ARG A 60 7.06 2.93 -13.26
N ASP A 61 7.00 1.63 -13.01
CA ASP A 61 5.83 1.02 -12.40
C ASP A 61 5.63 1.52 -10.97
N CYS A 62 4.36 1.75 -10.61
CA CYS A 62 3.98 2.18 -9.28
C CYS A 62 3.72 0.95 -8.39
N ASN A 63 4.80 0.34 -7.91
CA ASN A 63 4.70 -0.83 -7.04
C ASN A 63 4.32 -0.44 -5.62
N ILE A 64 3.34 -1.14 -5.05
CA ILE A 64 2.84 -0.86 -3.70
C ILE A 64 2.58 -2.14 -2.91
N ILE A 65 2.97 -2.10 -1.65
CA ILE A 65 2.57 -3.07 -0.62
C ILE A 65 1.46 -2.41 0.20
N LEU A 66 0.32 -3.08 0.35
CA LEU A 66 -0.70 -2.68 1.32
C LEU A 66 -0.61 -3.58 2.55
N ILE A 67 -0.57 -2.95 3.72
CA ILE A 67 -0.65 -3.63 5.01
C ILE A 67 -1.65 -2.89 5.90
N ASP A 68 -2.16 -3.57 6.92
CA ASP A 68 -2.74 -2.87 8.05
C ASP A 68 -1.63 -2.11 8.79
N LYS A 69 -1.75 -0.77 8.81
CA LYS A 69 -0.84 0.14 9.49
C LYS A 69 -1.37 0.60 10.85
N GLU A 70 -2.58 0.18 11.21
CA GLU A 70 -3.15 0.53 12.50
C GLU A 70 -2.42 -0.22 13.62
N VAL A 71 -2.21 0.47 14.74
CA VAL A 71 -1.77 -0.20 15.96
C VAL A 71 -3.01 -0.87 16.55
N ASN A 72 -2.94 -2.17 16.80
CA ASN A 72 -4.05 -2.86 17.44
C ASN A 72 -4.31 -2.27 18.83
N CYS A 73 -5.46 -1.61 18.98
CA CYS A 73 -5.90 -1.00 20.22
C CYS A 73 -6.97 -1.82 20.97
N LEU A 74 -7.38 -2.97 20.44
CA LEU A 74 -8.42 -3.79 21.07
C LEU A 74 -7.92 -4.34 22.41
N GLY A 75 -8.54 -3.87 23.50
CA GLY A 75 -8.22 -4.28 24.86
C GLY A 75 -6.89 -3.73 25.42
N ALA A 76 -6.20 -2.87 24.68
CA ALA A 76 -4.92 -2.31 25.09
C ALA A 76 -5.08 -0.94 25.76
N ILE A 77 -4.38 -0.74 26.89
CA ILE A 77 -4.19 0.58 27.49
C ILE A 77 -2.81 1.06 27.04
N TRP A 78 -2.77 1.99 26.10
CA TRP A 78 -1.53 2.56 25.58
C TRP A 78 -1.20 3.86 26.31
N ASP A 79 0.03 3.98 26.81
CA ASP A 79 0.61 5.31 27.00
C ASP A 79 1.14 5.85 25.66
N GLU A 80 1.43 7.15 25.60
CA GLU A 80 1.90 7.79 24.37
C GLU A 80 3.22 7.19 23.87
N ARG A 81 4.09 6.74 24.78
CA ARG A 81 5.41 6.20 24.45
C ARG A 81 5.30 4.83 23.79
N ASP A 82 4.47 3.96 24.35
CA ASP A 82 4.25 2.60 23.87
C ASP A 82 3.50 2.59 22.55
N TYR A 83 2.49 3.46 22.39
CA TYR A 83 1.83 3.64 21.09
C TYR A 83 2.83 4.08 20.01
N LYS A 84 3.65 5.11 20.29
CA LYS A 84 4.68 5.57 19.35
C LYS A 84 5.68 4.46 19.02
N LYS A 85 6.02 3.60 19.98
CA LYS A 85 6.92 2.47 19.76
C LYS A 85 6.27 1.42 18.85
N ALA A 86 5.01 1.05 19.09
CA ALA A 86 4.26 0.12 18.27
C ALA A 86 4.10 0.64 16.83
N TYR A 87 3.70 1.90 16.67
CA TYR A 87 3.61 2.55 15.35
C TYR A 87 4.93 2.53 14.58
N ARG A 88 6.07 2.78 15.25
CA ARG A 88 7.40 2.65 14.63
C ARG A 88 7.72 1.23 14.20
N GLN A 89 7.27 0.21 14.93
CA GLN A 89 7.47 -1.19 14.55
C GLN A 89 6.68 -1.53 13.28
N VAL A 90 5.45 -1.05 13.16
CA VAL A 90 4.63 -1.19 11.93
C VAL A 90 5.35 -0.57 10.73
N ASN A 91 5.83 0.67 10.86
CA ASN A 91 6.58 1.32 9.77
C ASN A 91 7.89 0.59 9.42
N ARG A 92 8.60 0.05 10.41
CA ARG A 92 9.78 -0.78 10.16
C ARG A 92 9.43 -2.06 9.41
N LYS A 93 8.31 -2.72 9.75
CA LYS A 93 7.81 -3.88 9.02
C LYS A 93 7.54 -3.51 7.56
N TYR A 94 6.80 -2.43 7.32
CA TYR A 94 6.52 -1.92 5.97
C TYR A 94 7.80 -1.68 5.14
N ASN A 95 8.80 -1.01 5.71
CA ASN A 95 10.06 -0.75 5.02
C ASN A 95 10.84 -2.04 4.71
N ARG A 96 10.85 -3.01 5.64
CA ARG A 96 11.47 -4.32 5.40
C ARG A 96 10.80 -5.07 4.27
N LEU A 97 9.46 -5.08 4.22
CA LEU A 97 8.71 -5.73 3.15
C LEU A 97 9.04 -5.14 1.78
N ASN A 98 9.17 -3.81 1.67
CA ASN A 98 9.57 -3.16 0.42
C ASN A 98 10.97 -3.59 -0.03
N ILE A 99 11.94 -3.64 0.90
CA ILE A 99 13.30 -4.11 0.60
C ILE A 99 13.26 -5.58 0.14
N GLU A 100 12.50 -6.42 0.83
CA GLU A 100 12.39 -7.84 0.53
C GLU A 100 11.73 -8.10 -0.83
N ALA A 101 10.65 -7.40 -1.15
CA ALA A 101 9.97 -7.49 -2.43
C ALA A 101 10.89 -7.11 -3.60
N ASN A 102 11.66 -6.03 -3.45
CA ASN A 102 12.66 -5.62 -4.43
C ASN A 102 13.79 -6.64 -4.57
N LYS A 103 14.29 -7.19 -3.46
CA LYS A 103 15.34 -8.23 -3.48
C LYS A 103 14.86 -9.49 -4.21
N LYS A 104 13.60 -9.86 -4.03
CA LYS A 104 12.97 -11.03 -4.64
C LYS A 104 12.44 -10.79 -6.05
N LYS A 105 12.47 -9.54 -6.55
CA LYS A 105 11.90 -9.14 -7.85
C LYS A 105 10.45 -9.61 -8.01
N LEU A 106 9.61 -9.29 -7.01
CA LEU A 106 8.19 -9.65 -7.00
C LEU A 106 7.31 -8.65 -7.76
N TRP A 107 7.93 -7.73 -8.47
CA TRP A 107 7.31 -6.72 -9.31
C TRP A 107 7.91 -6.81 -10.70
#